data_AF-A0A661KZB2-F1
#
_entry.id   AF-A0A661KZB2-F1
#
_cell.length_a   1.000
_cell.length_b   1.000
_cell.length_c   1.000
_cell.angle_alpha   90.00
_cell.angle_beta   90.00
_cell.angle_gamma   90.00
#
_symmetry.space_group_name_H-M   'P 1'
#
loop_
_entity.id
_entity.type
_entity.pdbx_description
1 polymer ?
#
loop_
_entity_poly.entity_id
_entity_poly.type
_entity_poly.pdbx_seq_one_letter_code
_entity_poly.pdbx_strand_id
1 'polypeptide(L)'
;VKDNDQAVRASGMNITFFKAIAVFIASAMGCLGGASLVHIYMWAGISQFALDFSILPIAATVIGGAGTLVGPVLGCVILVPVSELLRAFGTLRIVFYSLILVGFIVLRSEGLMVYGQRKYHQFERWVKV
;
A
#
# COMPACT_ATOMS: atom_id res chain seq x y z
N VAL A 1 -6.02 -6.51 -18.50
CA VAL A 1 -6.08 -5.02 -18.46
C VAL A 1 -4.72 -4.38 -18.15
N LYS A 2 -3.74 -5.10 -17.57
CA LYS A 2 -2.47 -4.51 -17.15
C LYS A 2 -1.49 -4.20 -18.30
N ASP A 3 -1.50 -4.99 -19.39
CA ASP A 3 -0.44 -4.91 -20.41
C ASP A 3 -0.86 -4.34 -21.77
N ASN A 4 -2.13 -4.48 -22.21
CA ASN A 4 -2.57 -3.86 -23.47
C ASN A 4 -4.10 -3.71 -23.56
N ASP A 5 -4.60 -2.49 -23.37
CA ASP A 5 -6.03 -2.20 -23.53
C ASP A 5 -6.53 -2.41 -24.97
N GLN A 6 -5.68 -2.21 -25.99
CA GLN A 6 -6.08 -2.38 -27.39
C GLN A 6 -6.38 -3.87 -27.71
N ALA A 7 -5.56 -4.79 -27.22
CA ALA A 7 -5.74 -6.24 -27.42
C ALA A 7 -6.98 -6.80 -26.70
N VAL A 8 -7.28 -6.28 -25.50
CA VAL A 8 -8.48 -6.69 -24.74
C VAL A 8 -9.75 -6.19 -25.42
N ARG A 9 -9.71 -4.99 -26.03
CA ARG A 9 -10.82 -4.43 -26.83
C ARG A 9 -11.06 -5.25 -28.09
N ALA A 10 -9.99 -5.66 -28.77
CA ALA A 10 -10.07 -6.52 -29.95
C ALA A 10 -10.65 -7.91 -29.63
N SER A 11 -10.53 -8.37 -28.39
CA SER A 11 -11.10 -9.64 -27.91
C SER A 11 -12.61 -9.55 -27.57
N GLY A 12 -13.27 -8.40 -27.85
CA GLY A 12 -14.71 -8.21 -27.61
C GLY A 12 -15.10 -7.98 -26.15
N MET A 13 -14.13 -7.84 -25.23
CA MET A 13 -14.41 -7.60 -23.81
C MET A 13 -14.56 -6.09 -23.51
N ASN A 14 -15.59 -5.75 -22.72
CA ASN A 14 -15.80 -4.38 -22.27
C ASN A 14 -14.79 -3.99 -21.16
N ILE A 15 -13.71 -3.32 -21.56
CA ILE A 15 -12.64 -2.84 -20.66
C ILE A 15 -13.17 -1.83 -19.65
N THR A 16 -14.09 -0.96 -20.06
CA THR A 16 -14.63 0.11 -19.21
C THR A 16 -15.36 -0.50 -18.01
N PHE A 17 -16.15 -1.56 -18.24
CA PHE A 17 -16.86 -2.27 -17.17
C PHE A 17 -15.89 -2.93 -16.19
N PHE A 18 -14.87 -3.61 -16.69
CA PHE A 18 -13.88 -4.28 -15.84
C PHE A 18 -13.04 -3.29 -15.01
N LYS A 19 -12.66 -2.15 -15.60
CA LYS A 19 -11.99 -1.07 -14.88
C LYS A 19 -12.91 -0.42 -13.85
N ALA A 20 -14.19 -0.21 -14.18
CA ALA A 20 -15.16 0.34 -13.24
C ALA A 20 -15.36 -0.56 -12.01
N ILE A 21 -15.47 -1.88 -12.21
CA ILE A 21 -15.52 -2.85 -11.10
C ILE A 21 -14.23 -2.83 -10.27
N ALA A 22 -13.07 -2.79 -10.92
CA ALA A 22 -11.78 -2.74 -10.21
C ALA A 22 -11.67 -1.47 -9.33
N VAL A 23 -12.08 -0.31 -9.85
CA VAL A 23 -12.13 0.95 -9.09
C VAL A 23 -13.18 0.88 -7.99
N PHE A 24 -14.35 0.30 -8.25
CA PHE A 24 -15.40 0.16 -7.25
C PHE A 24 -14.94 -0.67 -6.04
N ILE A 25 -14.29 -1.81 -6.29
CA ILE A 25 -13.75 -2.67 -5.22
C ILE A 25 -12.63 -1.94 -4.46
N ALA A 26 -11.71 -1.27 -5.16
CA ALA A 26 -10.63 -0.52 -4.52
C ALA A 26 -11.16 0.63 -3.63
N SER A 27 -12.11 1.41 -4.16
CA SER A 27 -12.75 2.50 -3.43
C SER A 27 -13.58 2.00 -2.25
N ALA A 28 -14.29 0.87 -2.39
CA ALA A 28 -15.05 0.27 -1.29
C ALA A 28 -14.13 -0.12 -0.12
N MET A 29 -12.98 -0.74 -0.40
CA MET A 29 -11.97 -1.06 0.62
C MET A 29 -11.40 0.20 1.27
N GLY A 30 -11.11 1.24 0.49
CA GLY A 30 -10.63 2.53 1.00
C GLY A 30 -11.65 3.22 1.91
N CYS A 31 -12.93 3.24 1.51
CA CYS A 31 -14.02 3.79 2.30
C CYS A 31 -14.22 3.06 3.63
N LEU A 32 -14.11 1.72 3.64
CA LEU A 32 -14.18 0.93 4.88
C LEU A 32 -13.02 1.27 5.83
N GLY A 33 -11.81 1.45 5.30
CA GLY A 33 -10.65 1.92 6.06
C GLY A 33 -10.87 3.32 6.65
N GLY A 34 -11.39 4.26 5.85
CA GLY A 34 -11.70 5.61 6.32
C GLY A 34 -12.82 5.64 7.36
N ALA A 35 -13.88 4.86 7.18
CA ALA A 35 -15.00 4.79 8.11
C ALA A 35 -14.58 4.21 9.47
N SER A 36 -13.77 3.14 9.47
CA SER A 36 -13.21 2.58 10.70
C SER A 36 -12.27 3.54 11.41
N LEU A 37 -11.44 4.30 10.68
CA LEU A 37 -10.59 5.33 11.25
C LEU A 37 -11.42 6.39 11.99
N VAL A 38 -12.42 6.98 11.33
CA VAL A 38 -13.29 8.01 11.95
C VAL A 38 -14.02 7.45 13.17
N HIS A 39 -14.47 6.20 13.11
CA HIS A 39 -15.12 5.54 14.24
C HIS A 39 -14.19 5.37 15.45
N ILE A 40 -12.91 5.01 15.23
CA ILE A 40 -11.92 4.85 16.30
C ILE A 40 -11.57 6.21 16.94
N TYR A 41 -11.39 7.25 16.12
CA TYR A 41 -10.99 8.57 16.62
C TYR A 41 -12.18 9.42 17.13
N MET A 42 -13.42 8.97 16.91
CA MET A 42 -14.67 9.69 17.23
C MET A 42 -14.71 11.14 16.74
N TRP A 43 -13.88 11.47 15.75
CA TRP A 43 -13.68 12.83 15.26
C TRP A 43 -13.37 12.80 13.76
N ALA A 44 -14.16 13.53 12.99
CA ALA A 44 -13.91 13.78 11.57
C ALA A 44 -13.52 15.24 11.39
N GLY A 45 -12.25 15.51 11.14
CA GLY A 45 -11.75 16.86 10.92
C GLY A 45 -10.48 16.88 10.08
N ILE A 46 -10.08 18.07 9.64
CA ILE A 46 -8.89 18.29 8.78
C ILE A 46 -7.60 17.80 9.46
N SER A 47 -7.60 17.71 10.79
CA SER A 47 -6.51 17.13 11.59
C SER A 47 -6.18 15.67 11.22
N GLN A 48 -7.15 14.88 10.77
CA GLN A 48 -6.92 13.50 10.31
C GLN A 48 -6.20 13.45 8.95
N PHE A 49 -6.26 14.54 8.18
CA PHE A 49 -5.53 14.71 6.91
C PHE A 49 -4.21 15.47 7.08
N ALA A 50 -3.82 15.77 8.32
CA ALA A 50 -2.50 16.33 8.58
C ALA A 50 -1.41 15.38 8.09
N LEU A 51 -0.27 15.95 7.71
CA LEU A 51 0.88 15.18 7.22
C LEU A 51 1.31 14.11 8.22
N ASP A 52 1.21 14.41 9.50
CA ASP A 52 1.59 13.55 10.61
C ASP A 52 0.83 12.20 10.61
N PHE A 53 -0.44 12.22 10.22
CA PHE A 53 -1.28 11.02 10.11
C PHE A 53 -1.20 10.40 8.71
N SER A 54 -1.08 11.23 7.67
CA SER A 54 -1.05 10.76 6.27
C SER A 54 0.25 10.05 5.89
N ILE A 55 1.36 10.36 6.57
CA ILE A 55 2.67 9.76 6.26
C ILE A 55 2.73 8.27 6.62
N LEU A 56 1.96 7.82 7.62
CA LEU A 56 1.96 6.44 8.07
C LEU A 56 1.39 5.45 7.02
N PRO A 57 0.20 5.68 6.43
CA PRO A 57 -0.29 4.83 5.34
C PRO A 57 0.56 4.94 4.07
N ILE A 58 1.14 6.10 3.79
CA ILE A 58 2.09 6.27 2.67
C ILE A 58 3.35 5.44 2.94
N ALA A 59 3.91 5.49 4.14
CA ALA A 59 5.08 4.69 4.51
C ALA A 59 4.77 3.19 4.48
N ALA A 60 3.62 2.76 4.98
CA ALA A 60 3.21 1.37 4.95
C ALA A 60 3.07 0.83 3.51
N THR A 61 2.48 1.62 2.60
CA THR A 61 2.36 1.25 1.19
C THR A 61 3.71 1.20 0.48
N VAL A 62 4.61 2.14 0.76
CA VAL A 62 5.97 2.18 0.18
C VAL A 62 6.82 1.00 0.68
N ILE A 63 6.79 0.72 1.99
CA ILE A 63 7.51 -0.41 2.61
C ILE A 63 6.98 -1.75 2.10
N GLY A 64 5.65 -1.86 2.00
CA GLY A 64 4.95 -3.05 1.54
C GLY A 64 5.11 -3.34 0.04
N GLY A 65 5.19 -2.29 -0.78
CA GLY A 65 5.28 -2.33 -2.23
C GLY A 65 3.93 -2.05 -2.90
N ALA A 66 3.90 -1.07 -3.82
CA ALA A 66 2.70 -0.58 -4.51
C ALA A 66 2.12 -1.55 -5.56
N GLY A 67 2.79 -2.66 -5.85
CA GLY A 67 2.44 -3.57 -6.97
C GLY A 67 1.33 -4.59 -6.67
N THR A 68 0.97 -4.81 -5.40
CA THR A 68 -0.03 -5.82 -4.98
C THR A 68 -0.83 -5.36 -3.76
N LEU A 69 -2.02 -5.91 -3.54
CA LEU A 69 -2.84 -5.65 -2.34
C LEU A 69 -2.19 -6.20 -1.05
N VAL A 70 -1.41 -7.28 -1.15
CA VAL A 70 -0.80 -7.93 0.03
C VAL A 70 0.41 -7.14 0.53
N GLY A 71 1.05 -6.33 -0.33
CA GLY A 71 2.22 -5.52 -0.01
C GLY A 71 1.93 -4.52 1.13
N PRO A 72 0.98 -3.59 0.93
CA PRO A 72 0.58 -2.62 1.94
C PRO A 72 0.13 -3.27 3.26
N VAL A 73 -0.53 -4.43 3.22
CA VAL A 73 -0.96 -5.14 4.44
C VAL A 73 0.25 -5.59 5.27
N LEU A 74 1.26 -6.21 4.65
CA LEU A 74 2.49 -6.57 5.34
C LEU A 74 3.28 -5.34 5.82
N GLY A 75 3.29 -4.28 5.01
CA GLY A 75 3.88 -2.99 5.40
C GLY A 75 3.21 -2.41 6.66
N CYS A 76 1.88 -2.43 6.74
CA CYS A 76 1.13 -2.03 7.93
C CYS A 76 1.47 -2.92 9.14
N VAL A 77 1.50 -4.25 8.99
CA VAL A 77 1.79 -5.17 10.10
C VAL A 77 3.15 -4.91 10.74
N ILE A 78 4.15 -4.50 9.95
CA ILE A 78 5.49 -4.19 10.45
C ILE A 78 5.56 -2.74 10.96
N LEU A 79 4.98 -1.79 10.23
CA LEU A 79 5.13 -0.37 10.54
C LEU A 79 4.26 0.06 11.73
N VAL A 80 3.08 -0.53 11.91
CA VAL A 80 2.17 -0.20 13.02
C VAL A 80 2.81 -0.45 14.41
N PRO A 81 3.39 -1.63 14.73
CA PRO A 81 4.04 -1.82 16.02
C PRO A 81 5.25 -0.91 16.22
N VAL A 82 6.02 -0.64 15.16
CA VAL A 82 7.11 0.34 15.21
C VAL A 82 6.55 1.74 15.51
N SER A 83 5.47 2.12 14.86
CA SER A 83 4.80 3.42 15.07
C SER A 83 4.26 3.58 16.49
N GLU A 84 3.77 2.49 17.09
CA GLU A 84 3.24 2.49 18.46
C GLU A 84 4.38 2.65 19.49
N LEU A 85 5.54 2.03 19.25
CA LEU A 85 6.73 2.22 20.08
C LEU A 85 7.27 3.67 19.97
N LEU A 86 7.24 4.23 18.76
CA LEU A 86 7.65 5.62 18.52
C LEU A 86 6.64 6.63 19.07
N ARG A 87 5.39 6.22 19.33
CA ARG A 87 4.34 7.08 19.93
C ARG A 87 4.77 7.65 21.27
N ALA A 88 5.59 6.92 22.04
CA ALA A 88 6.12 7.37 23.32
C ALA A 88 7.07 8.59 23.22
N PHE A 89 7.66 8.86 22.05
CA PHE A 89 8.66 9.93 21.85
C PHE A 89 8.07 11.27 21.40
N GLY A 90 6.74 11.42 21.36
CA GLY A 90 6.08 12.71 21.16
C GLY A 90 6.38 13.35 19.80
N THR A 91 6.95 14.56 19.79
CA THR A 91 7.17 15.40 18.60
C THR A 91 8.26 14.85 17.66
N LEU A 92 9.20 14.05 18.19
CA LEU A 92 10.26 13.42 17.37
C LEU A 92 9.71 12.36 16.39
N ARG A 93 8.44 11.96 16.52
CA ARG A 93 7.78 10.95 15.67
C ARG A 93 7.96 11.22 14.17
N ILE A 94 7.83 12.47 13.73
CA ILE A 94 7.85 12.86 12.31
C ILE A 94 9.23 12.72 11.71
N VAL A 95 10.26 13.08 12.49
CA VAL A 95 11.66 12.94 12.07
C VAL A 95 11.97 11.46 11.92
N PHE A 96 11.58 10.63 12.90
CA PHE A 96 11.76 9.19 12.80
C PHE A 96 10.96 8.55 11.67
N TYR A 97 9.69 8.94 11.44
CA TYR A 97 8.92 8.44 10.29
C TYR A 97 9.56 8.80 8.97
N SER A 98 10.03 10.03 8.81
CA SER A 98 10.73 10.48 7.60
C SER A 98 12.05 9.74 7.42
N LEU A 99 12.79 9.49 8.50
CA LEU A 99 14.08 8.79 8.46
C LEU A 99 13.90 7.29 8.18
N ILE A 100 12.88 6.65 8.76
CA ILE A 100 12.50 5.27 8.45
C ILE A 100 12.04 5.19 6.99
N LEU A 101 11.17 6.10 6.54
CA LEU A 101 10.69 6.15 5.16
C LEU A 101 11.87 6.30 4.18
N VAL A 102 12.75 7.28 4.39
CA VAL A 102 13.94 7.51 3.58
C VAL A 102 14.88 6.31 3.65
N GLY A 103 15.10 5.73 4.83
CA GLY A 103 15.91 4.52 5.01
C GLY A 103 15.38 3.34 4.20
N PHE A 104 14.07 3.11 4.21
CA PHE A 104 13.44 2.05 3.41
C PHE A 104 13.50 2.34 1.91
N ILE A 105 13.28 3.60 1.49
CA ILE A 105 13.39 4.03 0.08
C ILE A 105 14.83 3.83 -0.42
N VAL A 106 15.82 4.25 0.36
CA VAL A 106 17.25 4.20 0.02
C VAL A 106 17.79 2.78 0.04
N LEU A 107 17.37 1.96 1.01
CA LEU A 107 17.82 0.57 1.11
C LEU A 107 17.18 -0.31 0.02
N ARG A 108 15.90 -0.10 -0.35
CA ARG A 108 15.24 -0.86 -1.42
C ARG A 108 13.99 -0.16 -1.98
N SER A 109 14.20 0.54 -3.10
CA SER A 109 13.20 1.25 -3.91
C SER A 109 12.01 0.41 -4.47
N GLU A 110 11.91 -0.88 -4.16
CA GLU A 110 10.88 -1.76 -4.74
C GLU A 110 9.91 -2.39 -3.72
N GLY A 111 10.13 -2.23 -2.41
CA GLY A 111 9.29 -2.84 -1.38
C GLY A 111 9.46 -4.36 -1.25
N LEU A 112 9.12 -4.90 -0.07
CA LEU A 112 9.33 -6.32 0.29
C LEU A 112 8.62 -7.30 -0.67
N MET A 113 7.47 -6.91 -1.22
CA MET A 113 6.69 -7.80 -2.09
C MET A 113 7.22 -7.90 -3.52
N VAL A 114 7.85 -6.86 -4.09
CA VAL A 114 8.45 -6.97 -5.44
C VAL A 114 9.62 -7.95 -5.41
N TYR A 115 10.33 -8.05 -4.28
CA TYR A 115 11.33 -9.10 -4.06
C TYR A 115 10.72 -10.50 -3.98
N GLY A 116 9.56 -10.64 -3.33
CA GLY A 116 8.78 -11.88 -3.29
C GLY A 116 8.27 -12.30 -4.68
N GLN A 117 7.67 -11.37 -5.45
CA GLN A 117 7.18 -11.65 -6.80
C GLN A 117 8.30 -11.95 -7.80
N ARG A 118 9.44 -11.24 -7.73
CA ARG A 118 10.62 -11.59 -8.54
C ARG A 118 11.14 -12.99 -8.20
N LYS A 119 11.15 -13.40 -6.92
CA LYS A 119 11.57 -14.74 -6.50
C LYS A 119 10.54 -15.83 -6.90
N TYR A 120 9.24 -15.56 -6.79
CA TYR A 120 8.18 -16.50 -7.22
C TYR A 120 8.17 -16.72 -8.72
N HIS A 121 8.30 -15.67 -9.54
CA HIS A 121 8.43 -15.82 -11.01
C HIS A 121 9.72 -16.54 -11.42
N GLN A 122 10.78 -16.46 -10.62
CA GLN A 122 11.99 -17.23 -10.87
C GLN A 122 11.79 -18.72 -10.51
N PHE A 123 11.11 -19.04 -9.41
CA PHE A 123 10.84 -20.43 -9.02
C PHE A 123 9.94 -21.19 -10.01
N GLU A 124 8.95 -20.55 -10.62
CA GLU A 124 8.06 -21.19 -11.60
C GLU A 124 8.77 -21.60 -12.90
N ARG A 125 9.91 -20.96 -13.22
CA ARG A 125 10.76 -21.33 -14.36
C ARG A 125 11.66 -22.54 -14.10
N TRP A 126 11.90 -22.89 -12.83
CA TRP A 126 12.74 -24.04 -12.45
C TRP A 126 11.94 -25.34 -12.29
N VAL A 127 10.60 -25.27 -12.19
CA VAL A 127 9.70 -26.44 -12.02
C VAL A 127 8.98 -26.81 -13.34
N LYS A 128 9.63 -26.53 -14.47
CA LYS A 128 9.33 -27.19 -15.76
C LYS A 128 10.63 -27.76 -16.33
N VAL A 129 11.03 -28.91 -15.80
CA VAL A 129 11.79 -29.92 -16.53
C VAL A 129 11.16 -31.27 -16.24
#